data_AF-A0A397TGT9-F1
#
_entry.id   AF-A0A397TGT9-F1
#
_cell.length_a   1.000
_cell.length_b   1.000
_cell.length_c   1.000
_cell.angle_alpha   90.00
_cell.angle_beta   90.00
_cell.angle_gamma   90.00
#
_symmetry.space_group_name_H-M   'P 1'
#
loop_
_entity.id
_entity.type
_entity.pdbx_description
1 polymer ?
#
loop_
_entity_poly.entity_id
_entity_poly.type
_entity_poly.pdbx_seq_one_letter_code
_entity_poly.pdbx_strand_id
1 'polypeptide(L)'
;MATIFPQEILIKIFKELTPYDLYSLSSVCKRFRSLLWSTSTLTQDIWRTSRLRQTIIDRSPPIISSSNETGIIKKMSEQQYLWLMILSEKCQFCDQKNKIELTLYWEGKIYCCSICLRKRVISLETLKSEWKLPENLLECLNEIPDSIDAIEWRPRMYFKSEVIRLLKEYNQVKKFEINDWLKKKKREIIKLKEENKDYRLKHIYCKYTIKELGKKRLMRMIRNMEVDQGDVITGLKKLRFYYKSSQVVVTP
;
A
#
# COMPACT_ATOMS: atom_id res chain seq x y z
N MET A 1 -39.96 15.02 -12.45
CA MET A 1 -39.92 14.59 -11.03
C MET A 1 -38.91 13.47 -10.92
N ALA A 2 -37.90 13.56 -10.05
CA ALA A 2 -36.94 12.47 -9.87
C ALA A 2 -37.63 11.35 -9.08
N THR A 3 -37.85 10.20 -9.73
CA THR A 3 -38.42 9.00 -9.10
C THR A 3 -37.44 8.54 -8.01
N ILE A 4 -37.83 8.71 -6.74
CA ILE A 4 -37.02 8.24 -5.62
C ILE A 4 -37.21 6.72 -5.53
N PHE A 5 -36.23 5.97 -6.01
CA PHE A 5 -36.22 4.53 -5.79
C PHE A 5 -36.22 4.21 -4.29
N PRO A 6 -37.03 3.23 -3.84
CA PRO A 6 -36.95 2.66 -2.49
C PRO A 6 -35.54 2.20 -2.16
N GLN A 7 -35.15 2.30 -0.89
CA GLN A 7 -33.80 1.99 -0.44
C GLN A 7 -33.45 0.52 -0.69
N GLU A 8 -34.42 -0.39 -0.58
CA GLU A 8 -34.28 -1.82 -0.79
C GLU A 8 -33.92 -2.14 -2.26
N ILE A 9 -34.54 -1.43 -3.19
CA ILE A 9 -34.25 -1.57 -4.62
C ILE A 9 -32.84 -1.04 -4.91
N LEU A 10 -32.47 0.11 -4.33
CA LEU A 10 -31.12 0.66 -4.45
C LEU A 10 -30.05 -0.29 -3.91
N ILE A 11 -30.28 -0.93 -2.75
CA ILE A 11 -29.35 -1.91 -2.18
C ILE A 11 -29.16 -3.10 -3.12
N LYS A 12 -30.26 -3.63 -3.70
CA LYS A 12 -30.18 -4.71 -4.69
C LYS A 12 -29.35 -4.29 -5.90
N ILE A 13 -29.62 -3.11 -6.46
CA ILE A 13 -28.83 -2.57 -7.58
C ILE A 13 -27.35 -2.46 -7.19
N PHE A 14 -27.04 -1.86 -6.04
CA PHE A 14 -25.66 -1.67 -5.59
C PHE A 14 -24.89 -2.99 -5.42
N LYS A 15 -25.56 -4.06 -5.00
CA LYS A 15 -24.93 -5.40 -4.88
C LYS A 15 -24.57 -6.04 -6.22
N GLU A 16 -25.18 -5.58 -7.32
CA GLU A 16 -24.88 -6.03 -8.69
C GLU A 16 -23.72 -5.22 -9.32
N LEU A 17 -23.34 -4.09 -8.72
CA LEU A 17 -22.35 -3.18 -9.29
C LEU A 17 -20.92 -3.61 -8.97
N THR A 18 -19.98 -3.20 -9.83
CA THR A 18 -18.55 -3.34 -9.56
C THR A 18 -18.08 -2.36 -8.48
N PRO A 19 -16.94 -2.61 -7.81
CA PRO A 19 -16.36 -1.65 -6.89
C PRO A 19 -16.07 -0.29 -7.55
N TYR A 20 -15.74 -0.28 -8.85
CA TYR A 20 -15.51 0.95 -9.60
C TYR A 20 -16.81 1.74 -9.80
N ASP A 21 -17.89 1.06 -10.16
CA ASP A 21 -19.21 1.69 -10.33
C ASP A 21 -19.74 2.20 -8.98
N LEU A 22 -19.57 1.43 -7.90
CA LEU A 22 -19.92 1.86 -6.55
C LEU A 22 -19.14 3.11 -6.13
N TYR A 23 -17.84 3.13 -6.39
CA TYR A 23 -17.00 4.29 -6.10
C TYR A 23 -17.43 5.52 -6.91
N SER A 24 -17.69 5.34 -8.21
CA SER A 24 -18.16 6.39 -9.10
C SER A 24 -19.51 6.95 -8.65
N LEU A 25 -20.50 6.09 -8.39
CA LEU A 25 -21.81 6.50 -7.87
C LEU A 25 -21.72 7.24 -6.54
N SER A 26 -20.81 6.84 -5.64
CA SER A 26 -20.58 7.52 -4.37
C SER A 26 -20.07 8.97 -4.55
N SER A 27 -19.62 9.33 -5.74
CA SER A 27 -19.13 10.67 -6.09
C SER A 27 -20.18 11.53 -6.80
N VAL A 28 -21.28 10.94 -7.29
CA VAL A 28 -22.31 11.65 -8.08
C VAL A 28 -23.22 12.51 -7.21
N CYS A 29 -23.63 12.04 -6.02
CA CYS A 29 -24.51 12.80 -5.14
C CYS A 29 -24.29 12.51 -3.65
N LYS A 30 -24.67 13.47 -2.79
CA LYS A 30 -24.51 13.36 -1.32
C LYS A 30 -25.24 12.15 -0.73
N ARG A 31 -26.43 11.79 -1.26
CA ARG A 31 -27.21 10.63 -0.80
C ARG A 31 -26.46 9.34 -1.03
N PHE A 32 -25.97 9.10 -2.25
CA PHE A 32 -25.18 7.90 -2.55
C PHE A 32 -23.85 7.89 -1.83
N ARG A 33 -23.21 9.04 -1.66
CA ARG A 33 -22.02 9.15 -0.82
C ARG A 33 -22.27 8.69 0.60
N SER A 34 -23.36 9.15 1.22
CA SER A 34 -23.74 8.76 2.58
C SER A 34 -24.05 7.27 2.70
N LEU A 35 -24.72 6.68 1.71
CA LEU A 35 -25.10 5.26 1.73
C LEU A 35 -23.91 4.34 1.43
N LEU A 36 -23.09 4.67 0.44
CA LEU A 36 -22.01 3.83 -0.05
C LEU A 36 -20.68 4.03 0.69
N TRP A 37 -20.48 5.17 1.36
CA TRP A 37 -19.23 5.46 2.06
C TRP A 37 -19.34 5.40 3.59
N SER A 38 -20.46 4.89 4.12
CA SER A 38 -20.60 4.65 5.56
C SER A 38 -19.88 3.38 6.02
N THR A 39 -19.65 3.27 7.34
CA THR A 39 -19.13 2.04 7.98
C THR A 39 -20.24 1.14 8.52
N SER A 40 -21.49 1.32 8.07
CA SER A 40 -22.61 0.47 8.49
C SER A 40 -22.45 -0.96 8.00
N THR A 41 -23.05 -1.92 8.71
CA THR A 41 -23.06 -3.35 8.33
C THR A 41 -23.62 -3.56 6.92
N LEU A 42 -24.71 -2.85 6.59
CA LEU A 42 -25.31 -2.87 5.26
C LEU A 42 -24.33 -2.40 4.18
N THR A 43 -23.65 -1.27 4.40
CA THR A 43 -22.67 -0.77 3.44
C THR A 43 -21.51 -1.75 3.28
N GLN A 44 -20.97 -2.29 4.37
CA GLN A 44 -19.92 -3.31 4.28
C GLN A 44 -20.37 -4.54 3.48
N ASP A 45 -21.64 -4.96 3.64
CA ASP A 45 -22.21 -6.09 2.90
C ASP A 45 -22.36 -5.81 1.39
N ILE A 46 -22.75 -4.59 1.00
CA ILE A 46 -22.78 -4.17 -0.41
C ILE A 46 -21.39 -4.30 -1.04
N TRP A 47 -20.37 -3.68 -0.43
CA TRP A 47 -19.00 -3.70 -0.96
C TRP A 47 -18.39 -5.10 -0.93
N ARG A 48 -18.66 -5.89 0.10
CA ARG A 48 -18.24 -7.29 0.18
C ARG A 48 -18.86 -8.12 -0.95
N THR A 49 -20.17 -7.96 -1.19
CA THR A 49 -20.88 -8.67 -2.26
C THR A 49 -20.29 -8.31 -3.63
N SER A 50 -20.11 -7.02 -3.88
CA SER A 50 -19.48 -6.49 -5.09
C SER A 50 -18.07 -7.06 -5.29
N ARG A 51 -17.24 -7.06 -4.23
CA ARG A 51 -15.89 -7.63 -4.26
C ARG A 51 -15.88 -9.12 -4.61
N LEU A 52 -16.70 -9.91 -3.93
CA LEU A 52 -16.70 -11.37 -4.10
C LEU A 52 -17.17 -11.80 -5.50
N ARG A 53 -18.04 -11.00 -6.14
CA ARG A 53 -18.44 -11.23 -7.53
C ARG A 53 -17.31 -11.01 -8.53
N GLN A 54 -16.34 -10.16 -8.22
CA GLN A 54 -15.26 -9.80 -9.13
C GLN A 54 -14.08 -10.79 -9.18
N THR A 55 -14.18 -11.99 -8.57
CA THR A 55 -13.25 -13.16 -8.53
C THR A 55 -11.76 -12.93 -8.20
N ILE A 56 -11.20 -11.80 -8.58
CA ILE A 56 -9.78 -11.42 -8.46
C ILE A 56 -9.42 -11.05 -7.01
N ILE A 57 -10.41 -10.69 -6.16
CA ILE A 57 -10.19 -10.29 -4.76
C ILE A 57 -11.08 -11.10 -3.81
N ASP A 58 -10.76 -12.39 -3.67
CA ASP A 58 -11.47 -13.32 -2.77
C ASP A 58 -11.25 -13.03 -1.27
N ARG A 59 -10.08 -12.47 -0.92
CA ARG A 59 -9.70 -12.24 0.48
C ARG A 59 -10.47 -11.10 1.12
N SER A 60 -10.89 -11.30 2.37
CA SER A 60 -11.45 -10.22 3.19
C SER A 60 -10.42 -9.11 3.45
N PRO A 61 -10.86 -7.90 3.81
CA PRO A 61 -9.99 -6.85 4.31
C PRO A 61 -9.09 -7.33 5.47
N PRO A 62 -7.87 -6.77 5.62
CA PRO A 62 -7.00 -7.07 6.74
C PRO A 62 -7.66 -6.75 8.08
N ILE A 63 -7.52 -7.67 9.02
CA ILE A 63 -8.04 -7.51 10.38
C ILE A 63 -7.10 -6.59 11.16
N ILE A 64 -5.79 -6.71 10.93
CA ILE A 64 -4.78 -5.87 11.55
C ILE A 64 -4.51 -4.67 10.64
N SER A 65 -5.33 -3.63 10.77
CA SER A 65 -4.92 -2.30 10.31
C SER A 65 -4.41 -1.52 11.51
N SER A 66 -3.09 -1.31 11.56
CA SER A 66 -2.50 -0.31 12.44
C SER A 66 -2.98 1.05 11.94
N SER A 67 -4.11 1.53 12.45
CA SER A 67 -4.59 2.88 12.13
C SER A 67 -4.79 3.70 13.40
N ASN A 68 -4.02 4.77 13.43
CA ASN A 68 -4.27 6.04 14.11
C ASN A 68 -3.97 6.07 15.61
N GLU A 69 -3.87 7.30 16.12
CA GLU A 69 -3.12 7.83 17.28
C GLU A 69 -3.33 7.16 18.64
N THR A 70 -4.16 6.13 18.73
CA THR A 70 -4.65 5.50 19.96
C THR A 70 -4.24 4.03 20.11
N GLY A 71 -3.48 3.47 19.16
CA GLY A 71 -3.01 2.07 19.23
C GLY A 71 -4.11 1.02 19.06
N ILE A 72 -5.31 1.43 18.62
CA ILE A 72 -6.45 0.54 18.38
C ILE A 72 -6.29 -0.16 17.03
N ILE A 73 -6.35 -1.50 17.04
CA ILE A 73 -6.46 -2.31 15.83
C ILE A 73 -7.87 -2.11 15.27
N LYS A 74 -8.03 -1.17 14.33
CA LYS A 74 -9.30 -0.99 13.63
C LYS A 74 -9.33 -1.94 12.44
N LYS A 75 -10.40 -2.72 12.30
CA LYS A 75 -10.64 -3.52 11.10
C LYS A 75 -10.74 -2.58 9.89
N MET A 76 -10.01 -2.87 8.82
CA MET A 76 -10.12 -2.12 7.57
C MET A 76 -11.51 -2.34 6.97
N SER A 77 -12.17 -1.27 6.55
CA SER A 77 -13.45 -1.38 5.82
C SER A 77 -13.25 -1.92 4.41
N GLU A 78 -14.29 -2.54 3.84
CA GLU A 78 -14.29 -3.03 2.46
C GLU A 78 -13.96 -1.90 1.48
N GLN A 79 -14.45 -0.67 1.70
CA GLN A 79 -14.14 0.48 0.85
C GLN A 79 -12.66 0.85 0.90
N GLN A 80 -12.06 0.96 2.09
CA GLN A 80 -10.64 1.28 2.23
C GLN A 80 -9.77 0.19 1.58
N TYR A 81 -10.15 -1.08 1.78
CA TYR A 81 -9.45 -2.21 1.20
C TYR A 81 -9.50 -2.20 -0.32
N LEU A 82 -10.70 -2.09 -0.91
CA LEU A 82 -10.90 -2.04 -2.36
C LEU A 82 -10.28 -0.80 -2.99
N TRP A 83 -10.29 0.32 -2.25
CA TRP A 83 -9.66 1.54 -2.71
C TRP A 83 -8.14 1.35 -2.87
N LEU A 84 -7.48 0.70 -1.91
CA LEU A 84 -6.06 0.36 -2.02
C LEU A 84 -5.80 -0.70 -3.11
N MET A 85 -6.65 -1.71 -3.19
CA MET A 85 -6.45 -2.85 -4.09
C MET A 85 -6.63 -2.51 -5.55
N ILE A 86 -7.70 -1.79 -5.91
CA ILE A 86 -8.11 -1.62 -7.31
C ILE A 86 -8.47 -0.19 -7.70
N LEU A 87 -9.07 0.62 -6.81
CA LEU A 87 -9.57 1.95 -7.20
C LEU A 87 -8.49 3.04 -7.23
N SER A 88 -7.38 2.84 -6.52
CA SER A 88 -6.27 3.79 -6.53
C SER A 88 -5.53 3.75 -7.88
N GLU A 89 -5.59 4.85 -8.62
CA GLU A 89 -4.95 4.98 -9.95
C GLU A 89 -3.82 6.00 -9.99
N LYS A 90 -3.72 6.85 -8.97
CA LYS A 90 -2.67 7.87 -8.86
C LYS A 90 -1.97 7.83 -7.52
N CYS A 91 -0.78 8.42 -7.47
CA CYS A 91 -0.07 8.64 -6.20
C CYS A 91 -0.98 9.41 -5.22
N GLN A 92 -1.00 8.99 -3.96
CA GLN A 92 -1.74 9.69 -2.90
C GLN A 92 -1.26 11.12 -2.63
N PHE A 93 -0.07 11.48 -3.11
CA PHE A 93 0.61 12.71 -2.71
C PHE A 93 1.06 13.59 -3.88
N CYS A 94 0.91 13.12 -5.11
CA CYS A 94 1.21 13.89 -6.32
C CYS A 94 0.35 13.37 -7.48
N ASP A 95 0.45 14.01 -8.65
CA ASP A 95 -0.35 13.62 -9.82
C ASP A 95 0.29 12.55 -10.71
N GLN A 96 1.29 11.81 -10.19
CA GLN A 96 1.83 10.64 -10.90
C GLN A 96 0.73 9.58 -11.07
N LYS A 97 0.42 9.24 -12.33
CA LYS A 97 -0.59 8.25 -12.74
C LYS A 97 0.02 7.04 -13.45
N ASN A 98 1.32 7.06 -13.75
CA ASN A 98 1.99 5.92 -14.37
C ASN A 98 2.01 4.75 -13.39
N LYS A 99 1.10 3.80 -13.62
CA LYS A 99 0.92 2.57 -12.86
C LYS A 99 2.23 1.81 -12.61
N ILE A 100 3.17 1.82 -13.56
CA ILE A 100 4.47 1.14 -13.39
C ILE A 100 5.31 1.79 -12.29
N GLU A 101 5.18 3.09 -12.08
CA GLU A 101 5.95 3.83 -11.07
C GLU A 101 5.31 3.83 -9.68
N LEU A 102 4.02 3.50 -9.59
CA LEU A 102 3.26 3.51 -8.35
C LEU A 102 3.31 2.16 -7.65
N THR A 103 3.51 2.14 -6.34
CA THR A 103 3.52 0.89 -5.55
C THR A 103 2.65 1.07 -4.31
N LEU A 104 1.89 0.02 -3.97
CA LEU A 104 1.17 -0.06 -2.71
C LEU A 104 2.13 -0.62 -1.64
N TYR A 105 2.41 0.20 -0.64
CA TYR A 105 3.19 -0.17 0.54
C TYR A 105 2.20 -0.53 1.64
N TRP A 106 2.03 -1.82 1.90
CA TRP A 106 1.07 -2.34 2.86
C TRP A 106 1.43 -2.05 4.32
N GLU A 107 2.67 -1.68 4.58
CA GLU A 107 3.16 -1.32 5.90
C GLU A 107 2.57 0.03 6.32
N GLY A 108 2.50 0.98 5.38
CA GLY A 108 1.89 2.29 5.58
C GLY A 108 0.48 2.44 5.01
N LYS A 109 -0.04 1.43 4.31
CA LYS A 109 -1.29 1.48 3.53
C LYS A 109 -1.31 2.65 2.52
N ILE A 110 -0.15 2.88 1.89
CA ILE A 110 0.09 4.03 1.01
C ILE A 110 0.33 3.56 -0.42
N TYR A 111 -0.44 4.09 -1.37
CA TYR A 111 -0.19 3.94 -2.80
C TYR A 111 0.54 5.17 -3.34
N CYS A 112 1.83 5.05 -3.64
CA CYS A 112 2.64 6.20 -4.06
C CYS A 112 3.78 5.87 -5.00
N CYS A 113 4.35 6.90 -5.63
CA CYS A 113 5.59 6.80 -6.40
C CYS A 113 6.81 6.78 -5.47
N SER A 114 7.95 6.29 -5.98
CA SER A 114 9.20 6.21 -5.20
C SER A 114 9.70 7.57 -4.69
N ILE A 115 9.46 8.65 -5.43
CA ILE A 115 9.85 10.01 -5.02
C ILE A 115 9.08 10.41 -3.76
N CYS A 116 7.78 10.17 -3.74
CA CYS A 116 6.95 10.45 -2.57
C CYS A 116 7.26 9.51 -1.41
N LEU A 117 7.60 8.25 -1.67
CA LEU A 117 8.03 7.33 -0.62
C LEU A 117 9.28 7.84 0.09
N ARG A 118 10.33 8.22 -0.65
CA ARG A 118 11.62 8.69 -0.07
C ARG A 118 11.45 9.82 0.95
N LYS A 119 10.50 10.73 0.72
CA LYS A 119 10.20 11.84 1.65
C LYS A 119 9.61 11.37 2.99
N ARG A 120 9.07 10.15 3.05
CA ARG A 120 8.29 9.60 4.18
C ARG A 120 8.99 8.45 4.91
N VAL A 121 10.14 8.00 4.40
CA VAL A 121 10.89 6.88 4.99
C VAL A 121 12.22 7.34 5.57
N ILE A 122 12.73 6.57 6.51
CA ILE A 122 14.02 6.77 7.18
C ILE A 122 14.78 5.44 7.16
N SER A 123 16.10 5.51 6.94
CA SER A 123 16.94 4.31 6.90
C SER A 123 17.29 3.84 8.32
N LEU A 124 17.62 2.55 8.44
CA LEU A 124 18.17 1.97 9.67
C LEU A 124 19.40 2.74 10.17
N GLU A 125 20.28 3.14 9.25
CA GLU A 125 21.50 3.87 9.58
C GLU A 125 21.17 5.20 10.26
N THR A 126 20.31 6.03 9.66
CA THR A 126 19.85 7.30 10.27
C THR A 126 19.17 7.06 11.62
N LEU A 127 18.39 5.98 11.77
CA LEU A 127 17.78 5.64 13.06
C LEU A 127 18.81 5.32 14.15
N LYS A 128 19.91 4.65 13.79
CA LYS A 128 20.98 4.29 14.74
C LYS A 128 21.91 5.47 15.03
N SER A 129 22.37 6.20 14.01
CA SER A 129 23.39 7.24 14.14
C SER A 129 22.82 8.57 14.64
N GLU A 130 21.76 9.06 14.01
CA GLU A 130 21.19 10.38 14.29
C GLU A 130 20.14 10.32 15.42
N TRP A 131 19.22 9.35 15.35
CA TRP A 131 18.11 9.25 16.30
C TRP A 131 18.46 8.42 17.54
N LYS A 132 19.58 7.67 17.50
CA LYS A 132 20.06 6.80 18.59
C LYS A 132 18.95 5.88 19.12
N LEU A 133 18.16 5.32 18.21
CA LEU A 133 17.03 4.47 18.59
C LEU A 133 17.53 3.18 19.25
N PRO A 134 17.04 2.81 20.45
CA PRO A 134 17.36 1.54 21.09
C PRO A 134 17.07 0.32 20.20
N GLU A 135 17.96 -0.68 20.20
CA GLU A 135 17.85 -1.86 19.32
C GLU A 135 16.57 -2.67 19.57
N ASN A 136 16.14 -2.78 20.83
CA ASN A 136 14.89 -3.45 21.19
C ASN A 136 13.63 -2.78 20.60
N LEU A 137 13.69 -1.48 20.30
CA LEU A 137 12.60 -0.75 19.63
C LEU A 137 12.64 -0.94 18.11
N LEU A 138 13.81 -1.20 17.51
CA LEU A 138 13.91 -1.50 16.08
C LEU A 138 13.13 -2.78 15.72
N GLU A 139 13.14 -3.78 16.60
CA GLU A 139 12.35 -5.01 16.43
C GLU A 139 10.83 -4.78 16.49
N CYS A 140 10.40 -3.64 17.03
CA CYS A 140 9.00 -3.22 17.13
C CYS A 140 8.56 -2.35 15.94
N LEU A 141 9.40 -2.20 14.91
CA LEU A 141 9.06 -1.47 13.70
C LEU A 141 8.74 -2.39 12.53
N ASN A 142 7.79 -1.96 11.71
CA ASN A 142 7.48 -2.60 10.45
C ASN A 142 8.42 -2.11 9.34
N GLU A 143 9.35 -2.97 8.98
CA GLU A 143 10.28 -2.72 7.87
C GLU A 143 9.55 -2.76 6.53
N ILE A 144 9.89 -1.79 5.67
CA ILE A 144 9.39 -1.72 4.31
C ILE A 144 10.18 -2.74 3.46
N PRO A 145 9.52 -3.74 2.86
CA PRO A 145 10.20 -4.78 2.11
C PRO A 145 10.80 -4.21 0.82
N ASP A 146 12.06 -4.59 0.53
CA ASP A 146 12.83 -4.03 -0.60
C ASP A 146 12.30 -4.41 -1.99
N SER A 147 11.59 -5.53 -2.10
CA SER A 147 10.52 -5.84 -3.07
C SER A 147 10.18 -7.32 -2.91
N ILE A 148 9.35 -7.89 -3.80
CA ILE A 148 9.17 -9.35 -3.86
C ILE A 148 10.45 -10.07 -4.29
N ASP A 149 11.37 -9.39 -5.01
CA ASP A 149 12.53 -10.01 -5.66
C ASP A 149 13.84 -9.24 -5.43
N ALA A 150 13.92 -8.39 -4.39
CA ALA A 150 15.12 -7.60 -4.17
C ALA A 150 16.21 -8.47 -3.56
N ILE A 151 17.30 -8.61 -4.31
CA ILE A 151 18.63 -8.96 -3.80
C ILE A 151 18.96 -7.92 -2.71
N GLU A 152 19.48 -8.40 -1.59
CA GLU A 152 19.65 -7.77 -0.25
C GLU A 152 20.41 -6.43 -0.17
N TRP A 153 20.60 -5.71 -1.28
CA TRP A 153 21.48 -4.54 -1.41
C TRP A 153 20.75 -3.20 -1.26
N ARG A 154 19.99 -3.02 -0.18
CA ARG A 154 19.54 -1.68 0.23
C ARG A 154 19.45 -1.52 1.74
N PRO A 155 19.61 -0.29 2.26
CA PRO A 155 19.40 -0.04 3.67
C PRO A 155 17.92 -0.27 4.02
N ARG A 156 17.69 -1.02 5.09
CA ARG A 156 16.34 -1.25 5.62
C ARG A 156 15.65 0.08 5.89
N MET A 157 14.43 0.23 5.38
CA MET A 157 13.66 1.47 5.47
C MET A 157 12.43 1.30 6.36
N TYR A 158 12.09 2.38 7.06
CA TYR A 158 10.94 2.45 7.95
C TYR A 158 10.13 3.70 7.66
N PHE A 159 8.82 3.67 7.86
CA PHE A 159 8.01 4.89 7.77
C PHE A 159 8.33 5.82 8.95
N LYS A 160 8.70 7.07 8.66
CA LYS A 160 9.01 8.09 9.68
C LYS A 160 7.87 8.25 10.68
N SER A 161 6.63 8.27 10.20
CA SER A 161 5.42 8.39 11.02
C SER A 161 5.27 7.23 12.00
N GLU A 162 5.67 6.02 11.62
CA GLU A 162 5.59 4.85 12.48
C GLU A 162 6.63 4.90 13.59
N VAL A 163 7.86 5.31 13.26
CA VAL A 163 8.93 5.51 14.25
C VAL A 163 8.53 6.55 15.29
N ILE A 164 8.05 7.72 14.85
CA ILE A 164 7.59 8.80 15.73
C ILE A 164 6.47 8.31 16.65
N ARG A 165 5.50 7.56 16.10
CA ARG A 165 4.41 7.00 16.88
C ARG A 165 4.91 5.99 17.91
N LEU A 166 5.78 5.06 17.52
CA LEU A 166 6.33 4.05 18.41
C LEU A 166 7.07 4.69 19.60
N LEU A 167 7.87 5.72 19.32
CA LEU A 167 8.56 6.50 20.35
C LEU A 167 7.58 7.18 21.31
N LYS A 168 6.53 7.79 20.78
CA LYS A 168 5.48 8.42 21.59
C LYS A 168 4.78 7.39 22.50
N GLU A 169 4.44 6.22 21.96
CA GLU A 169 3.85 5.13 22.75
C GLU A 169 4.82 4.64 23.82
N TYR A 170 6.08 4.38 23.46
CA TYR A 170 7.11 3.89 24.38
C TYR A 170 7.34 4.83 25.56
N ASN A 171 7.41 6.14 25.31
CA ASN A 171 7.62 7.16 26.35
C ASN A 171 6.45 7.25 27.34
N GLN A 172 5.28 6.71 26.99
CA GLN A 172 4.10 6.66 27.87
C GLN A 172 4.02 5.37 28.69
N VAL A 173 4.86 4.37 28.41
CA VAL A 173 4.87 3.09 29.12
C VAL A 173 5.59 3.26 30.46
N LYS A 174 5.00 2.70 31.53
CA LYS A 174 5.63 2.71 32.85
C LYS A 174 6.88 1.81 32.84
N LYS A 175 7.95 2.22 33.54
CA LYS A 175 9.24 1.51 33.54
C LYS A 175 9.14 0.00 33.79
N PHE A 176 8.28 -0.43 34.72
CA PHE A 176 8.09 -1.84 35.07
C PHE A 176 7.31 -2.65 34.02
N GLU A 177 6.58 -1.98 33.11
CA GLU A 177 5.77 -2.61 32.05
C GLU A 177 6.50 -2.69 30.71
N ILE A 178 7.66 -2.04 30.57
CA ILE A 178 8.38 -1.90 29.30
C ILE A 178 8.66 -3.24 28.64
N ASN A 179 9.14 -4.23 29.39
CA ASN A 179 9.52 -5.53 28.82
C ASN A 179 8.31 -6.29 28.26
N ASP A 180 7.19 -6.27 28.97
CA ASP A 180 5.97 -6.93 28.53
C ASP A 180 5.33 -6.20 27.35
N TRP A 181 5.38 -4.87 27.36
CA TRP A 181 4.97 -4.03 26.24
C TRP A 181 5.80 -4.33 24.98
N LEU A 182 7.13 -4.40 25.08
CA LEU A 182 8.02 -4.74 23.96
C LEU A 182 7.71 -6.13 23.40
N LYS A 183 7.56 -7.14 24.27
CA LYS A 183 7.19 -8.51 23.86
C LYS A 183 5.85 -8.53 23.13
N LYS A 184 4.87 -7.76 23.60
CA LYS A 184 3.56 -7.64 22.94
C LYS A 184 3.71 -6.99 21.56
N LYS A 185 4.40 -5.85 21.47
CA LYS A 185 4.63 -5.12 20.21
C LYS A 185 5.36 -5.95 19.16
N LYS A 186 6.42 -6.65 19.55
CA LYS A 186 7.17 -7.55 18.65
C LYS A 186 6.24 -8.62 18.05
N ARG A 187 5.38 -9.24 18.86
CA ARG A 187 4.40 -10.24 18.38
C ARG A 187 3.38 -9.63 17.41
N GLU A 188 2.90 -8.42 17.67
CA GLU A 188 1.97 -7.70 16.78
C GLU A 188 2.62 -7.43 15.42
N ILE A 189 3.88 -6.98 15.41
CA ILE A 189 4.62 -6.68 14.17
C ILE A 189 4.89 -7.94 13.35
N ILE A 190 5.26 -9.06 13.98
CA ILE A 190 5.46 -10.33 13.27
C ILE A 190 4.18 -10.75 12.53
N LYS A 191 3.03 -10.74 13.23
CA LYS A 191 1.72 -11.05 12.62
C LYS A 191 1.38 -10.09 11.48
N LEU A 192 1.66 -8.80 11.66
CA LEU A 192 1.41 -7.79 10.63
C LEU A 192 2.29 -8.00 9.38
N LYS A 193 3.56 -8.37 9.57
CA LYS A 193 4.49 -8.67 8.45
C LYS A 193 4.01 -9.85 7.63
N GLU A 194 3.57 -10.93 8.29
CA GLU A 194 3.00 -12.11 7.65
C GLU A 194 1.71 -11.78 6.88
N GLU A 195 0.79 -11.07 7.54
CA GLU A 195 -0.47 -10.68 6.91
C GLU A 195 -0.24 -9.78 5.68
N ASN A 196 0.63 -8.77 5.79
CA ASN A 196 0.99 -7.87 4.70
C ASN A 196 1.68 -8.59 3.54
N LYS A 197 2.44 -9.68 3.79
CA LYS A 197 3.10 -10.46 2.74
C LYS A 197 2.09 -11.04 1.76
N ASP A 198 1.02 -11.64 2.26
CA ASP A 198 -0.03 -12.21 1.41
C ASP A 198 -0.79 -11.10 0.65
N TYR A 199 -1.13 -9.99 1.31
CA TYR A 199 -1.79 -8.88 0.62
C TYR A 199 -0.91 -8.22 -0.46
N ARG A 200 0.41 -8.15 -0.27
CA ARG A 200 1.35 -7.70 -1.31
C ARG A 200 1.26 -8.58 -2.55
N LEU A 201 1.29 -9.90 -2.36
CA LEU A 201 1.20 -10.88 -3.44
C LEU A 201 -0.13 -10.73 -4.19
N LYS A 202 -1.25 -10.77 -3.47
CA LYS A 202 -2.59 -10.62 -4.09
C LYS A 202 -2.74 -9.30 -4.84
N HIS A 203 -2.31 -8.18 -4.25
CA HIS A 203 -2.34 -6.89 -4.93
C HIS A 203 -1.52 -6.90 -6.22
N ILE A 204 -0.35 -7.53 -6.23
CA ILE A 204 0.50 -7.60 -7.41
C ILE A 204 -0.17 -8.37 -8.55
N TYR A 205 -0.74 -9.54 -8.27
CA TYR A 205 -1.43 -10.34 -9.28
C TYR A 205 -2.75 -9.71 -9.74
N CYS A 206 -3.48 -9.04 -8.85
CA CYS A 206 -4.71 -8.34 -9.18
C CYS A 206 -4.45 -7.08 -10.02
N LYS A 207 -3.42 -6.31 -9.66
CA LYS A 207 -3.20 -4.98 -10.24
C LYS A 207 -2.39 -5.03 -11.53
N TYR A 208 -1.43 -5.94 -11.69
CA TYR A 208 -0.47 -5.90 -12.80
C TYR A 208 -0.48 -7.19 -13.63
N THR A 209 -0.39 -7.02 -14.95
CA THR A 209 -0.07 -8.12 -15.87
C THR A 209 1.40 -8.53 -15.73
N ILE A 210 1.73 -9.75 -16.18
CA ILE A 210 3.12 -10.26 -16.19
C ILE A 210 4.07 -9.31 -16.92
N LYS A 211 3.65 -8.75 -18.06
CA LYS A 211 4.43 -7.78 -18.84
C LYS A 211 4.68 -6.49 -18.06
N GLU A 212 3.67 -5.97 -17.36
CA GLU A 212 3.82 -4.79 -16.51
C GLU A 212 4.74 -5.05 -15.31
N LEU A 213 4.70 -6.24 -14.72
CA LEU A 213 5.62 -6.64 -13.66
C LEU A 213 7.07 -6.68 -14.14
N GLY A 214 7.31 -7.22 -15.34
CA GLY A 214 8.62 -7.19 -15.99
C GLY A 214 9.14 -5.76 -16.17
N LYS A 215 8.31 -4.85 -16.70
CA LYS A 215 8.65 -3.42 -16.83
C LYS A 215 8.94 -2.77 -15.47
N LYS A 216 8.13 -3.08 -14.45
CA LYS A 216 8.30 -2.55 -13.09
C LYS A 216 9.63 -2.99 -12.46
N ARG A 217 10.02 -4.25 -12.64
CA ARG A 217 11.31 -4.78 -12.19
C ARG A 217 12.48 -4.07 -12.89
N LEU A 218 12.42 -3.96 -14.21
CA LEU A 218 13.46 -3.27 -15.00
C LEU A 218 13.63 -1.81 -14.59
N MET A 219 12.53 -1.05 -14.45
CA MET A 219 12.57 0.35 -14.02
C MET A 219 13.18 0.52 -12.63
N ARG A 220 12.99 -0.44 -11.71
CA ARG A 220 13.65 -0.41 -10.40
C ARG A 220 15.16 -0.67 -10.51
N MET A 221 15.57 -1.63 -11.34
CA MET A 221 17.00 -1.91 -11.57
C MET A 221 17.72 -0.70 -12.14
N ILE A 222 17.14 -0.05 -13.15
CA ILE A 222 17.69 1.18 -13.74
C ILE A 222 17.85 2.27 -12.68
N ARG A 223 16.82 2.51 -11.86
CA ARG A 223 16.90 3.51 -10.77
C ARG A 223 17.96 3.20 -9.72
N ASN A 224 18.26 1.93 -9.47
CA ASN A 224 19.31 1.56 -8.53
C ASN A 224 20.67 1.87 -9.10
N MET A 225 20.88 1.46 -10.36
CA MET A 225 22.11 1.77 -11.08
C MET A 225 22.32 3.28 -11.23
N GLU A 226 21.26 4.08 -11.38
CA GLU A 226 21.34 5.54 -11.41
C GLU A 226 21.70 6.17 -10.05
N VAL A 227 21.28 5.56 -8.93
CA VAL A 227 21.65 6.01 -7.58
C VAL A 227 23.10 5.63 -7.24
N ASP A 228 23.59 4.51 -7.79
CA ASP A 228 24.98 4.05 -7.63
C ASP A 228 25.96 4.76 -8.60
N GLN A 229 25.46 5.57 -9.55
CA GLN A 229 26.27 6.31 -10.52
C GLN A 229 26.83 7.64 -9.99
N GLY A 230 27.45 7.56 -8.83
CA GLY A 230 28.69 8.29 -8.62
C GLY A 230 29.84 7.78 -9.51
N ASP A 231 29.76 6.55 -10.08
CA ASP A 231 30.95 5.92 -10.69
C ASP A 231 30.79 4.95 -11.89
N VAL A 232 29.68 4.92 -12.66
CA VAL A 232 29.59 3.95 -13.80
C VAL A 232 28.91 4.50 -15.06
N ILE A 233 29.53 5.51 -15.69
CA ILE A 233 29.15 5.99 -17.03
C ILE A 233 29.76 5.08 -18.11
N THR A 234 29.31 3.82 -18.19
CA THR A 234 29.68 2.95 -19.33
C THR A 234 28.62 1.92 -19.71
N GLY A 235 27.83 1.42 -18.75
CA GLY A 235 26.76 0.44 -19.01
C GLY A 235 25.52 1.01 -19.70
N LEU A 236 25.24 2.32 -19.53
CA LEU A 236 24.02 2.97 -20.01
C LEU A 236 23.90 3.07 -21.54
N LYS A 237 25.03 3.06 -22.28
CA LYS A 237 24.99 3.17 -23.75
C LYS A 237 24.48 1.89 -24.42
N LYS A 238 24.66 0.70 -23.83
CA LYS A 238 24.21 -0.58 -24.43
C LYS A 238 22.73 -0.88 -24.23
N LEU A 239 22.15 -0.58 -23.08
CA LEU A 239 20.73 -0.85 -22.79
C LEU A 239 19.77 0.12 -23.49
N ARG A 240 20.15 1.40 -23.65
CA ARG A 240 19.36 2.38 -24.39
C ARG A 240 19.27 2.05 -25.89
N PHE A 241 20.30 1.40 -26.43
CA PHE A 241 20.31 0.90 -27.82
C PHE A 241 19.31 -0.24 -28.02
N TYR A 242 19.29 -1.23 -27.13
CA TYR A 242 18.36 -2.38 -27.24
C TYR A 242 16.88 -1.97 -27.24
N TYR A 243 16.52 -0.95 -26.45
CA TYR A 243 15.13 -0.48 -26.37
C TYR A 243 14.71 0.36 -27.59
N LYS A 244 15.64 1.11 -28.19
CA LYS A 244 15.37 1.82 -29.46
C LYS A 244 15.21 0.83 -30.63
N SER A 245 16.01 -0.23 -30.68
CA SER A 245 15.94 -1.24 -31.75
C SER A 245 14.66 -2.08 -31.73
N SER A 246 14.02 -2.22 -30.56
CA SER A 246 12.76 -2.99 -30.41
C SER A 246 11.49 -2.16 -30.63
N GLN A 247 11.61 -0.87 -30.96
CA GLN A 247 10.50 -0.02 -31.42
C GLN A 247 10.46 0.16 -32.96
N VAL A 248 11.46 -0.34 -33.70
CA VAL A 248 11.55 -0.15 -35.17
C VAL A 248 10.94 -1.31 -35.97
N VAL A 249 10.48 -2.38 -35.32
CA VAL A 249 9.88 -3.54 -36.01
C VAL A 249 8.37 -3.61 -35.75
N VAL A 250 7.62 -2.56 -36.08
CA VAL A 250 6.20 -2.66 -36.44
C VAL A 250 5.86 -1.49 -37.36
N THR A 251 5.77 -1.75 -38.66
CA THR A 251 4.80 -1.16 -39.62
C THR A 251 5.14 -1.61 -41.05
N PRO A 252 4.12 -1.74 -41.91
CA PRO A 252 3.14 -2.82 -42.02
C PRO A 252 3.72 -4.06 -42.73
#